data_AF-A0AAU6Z4Z5-F1
#
_entry.id   AF-A0AAU6Z4Z5-F1
#
_cell.length_a   1.000
_cell.length_b   1.000
_cell.length_c   1.000
_cell.angle_alpha   90.00
_cell.angle_beta   90.00
_cell.angle_gamma   90.00
#
_symmetry.space_group_name_H-M   'P 1'
#
loop_
_entity.id
_entity.type
_entity.pdbx_description
1 polymer ?
#
loop_
_entity_poly.entity_id
_entity_poly.type
_entity_poly.pdbx_seq_one_letter_code
_entity_poly.pdbx_strand_id
1 'polypeptide(L)'
;MGDDICAADVQEWAEGLEEIRELIAPRFARSEPHHKAVEYLKGLLSAEERKNSWTLSERAGQTIPDRMQRLLSTTDWDPDGPR
;
A
#
# COMPACT_ATOMS: atom_id res chain seq x y z
N MET A 1 -2.89 -9.20 -29.46
CA MET A 1 -1.50 -8.80 -29.19
C MET A 1 -1.38 -8.79 -27.69
N GLY A 2 -0.95 -9.91 -27.10
CA GLY A 2 -0.68 -9.93 -25.67
C GLY A 2 0.68 -9.28 -25.50
N ASP A 3 0.77 -8.16 -24.78
CA ASP A 3 2.06 -7.67 -24.35
C ASP A 3 2.67 -8.76 -23.48
N ASP A 4 3.79 -9.31 -23.95
CA ASP A 4 4.55 -10.31 -23.23
C ASP A 4 5.26 -9.56 -22.10
N ILE A 5 4.74 -9.67 -20.87
CA ILE A 5 5.33 -9.02 -19.70
C ILE A 5 6.71 -9.63 -19.48
N CYS A 6 7.75 -8.83 -19.66
CA CYS A 6 9.11 -9.25 -19.43
C CYS A 6 9.55 -8.92 -18.00
N ALA A 7 10.69 -9.49 -17.59
CA ALA A 7 11.25 -9.22 -16.27
C ALA A 7 11.60 -7.72 -16.06
N ALA A 8 11.92 -6.99 -17.13
CA ALA A 8 12.19 -5.56 -17.05
C ALA A 8 10.93 -4.75 -16.72
N ASP A 9 9.77 -5.12 -17.28
CA ASP A 9 8.49 -4.45 -16.97
C ASP A 9 8.12 -4.65 -15.50
N VAL A 10 8.30 -5.87 -14.98
CA VAL A 10 8.07 -6.17 -13.55
C VAL A 10 9.01 -5.38 -12.64
N GLN A 11 10.26 -5.21 -13.06
CA GLN A 11 11.25 -4.44 -12.31
C GLN A 11 10.92 -2.94 -12.30
N GLU A 12 10.52 -2.38 -13.45
CA GLU A 12 10.06 -0.98 -13.55
C GLU A 12 8.85 -0.72 -12.64
N TRP A 13 7.90 -1.65 -12.59
CA TRP A 13 6.73 -1.52 -11.70
C TRP A 13 7.11 -1.62 -10.23
N ALA A 14 8.07 -2.48 -9.87
CA ALA A 14 8.58 -2.57 -8.51
C ALA A 14 9.28 -1.27 -8.09
N GLU A 15 10.07 -0.67 -8.98
CA GLU A 15 10.73 0.62 -8.76
C GLU A 15 9.70 1.74 -8.59
N GLY A 16 8.69 1.81 -9.46
CA GLY A 16 7.60 2.79 -9.33
C GLY A 16 6.82 2.64 -8.02
N LEU A 17 6.65 1.42 -7.51
CA LEU A 17 6.03 1.21 -6.20
C LEU A 17 6.91 1.73 -5.04
N GLU A 18 8.22 1.57 -5.13
CA GLU A 18 9.16 2.15 -4.15
C GLU A 18 9.20 3.68 -4.24
N GLU A 19 9.11 4.26 -5.44
CA GLU A 19 8.97 5.72 -5.61
C GLU A 19 7.71 6.25 -4.94
N ILE A 20 6.56 5.59 -5.12
CA ILE A 20 5.31 5.94 -4.43
C ILE A 20 5.48 5.83 -2.92
N ARG A 21 6.14 4.76 -2.44
CA ARG A 21 6.43 4.57 -1.02
C ARG A 21 7.21 5.75 -0.46
N GLU A 22 8.26 6.22 -1.13
CA GLU A 22 9.03 7.39 -0.67
C GLU A 22 8.22 8.69 -0.79
N LEU A 23 7.45 8.87 -1.86
CA LEU A 23 6.61 10.06 -2.07
C LEU A 23 5.58 10.27 -0.95
N ILE A 24 5.00 9.19 -0.44
CA ILE A 24 4.00 9.28 0.64
C ILE A 24 4.63 9.31 2.03
N ALA A 25 5.92 9.01 2.20
CA ALA A 25 6.57 8.92 3.51
C ALA A 25 6.43 10.19 4.36
N PRO A 26 6.59 11.43 3.82
CA PRO A 26 6.44 12.66 4.60
C PRO A 26 5.03 12.91 5.14
N ARG A 27 4.01 12.22 4.60
CA ARG A 27 2.60 12.37 5.03
C ARG A 27 2.30 11.64 6.34
N PHE A 28 3.24 10.82 6.82
CA PHE A 28 3.10 10.06 8.05
C PHE A 28 4.09 10.55 9.10
N ALA A 29 3.61 10.87 10.29
CA ALA A 29 4.47 11.26 11.41
C ALA A 29 5.32 10.10 11.96
N ARG A 30 5.01 8.85 11.59
CA ARG A 30 5.69 7.63 12.07
C ARG A 30 5.87 6.64 10.93
N SER A 31 6.91 5.81 11.02
CA SER A 31 7.21 4.76 10.03
C SER A 31 6.21 3.60 10.04
N GLU A 32 5.64 3.23 11.18
CA GLU A 32 4.73 2.08 11.26
C GLU A 32 3.41 2.27 10.48
N PRO A 33 2.71 3.43 10.56
CA PRO A 33 1.56 3.69 9.69
C PRO A 33 1.93 3.80 8.21
N HIS A 34 3.10 4.35 7.89
CA HIS A 34 3.62 4.40 6.52
C HIS A 34 3.80 3.00 5.92
N HIS A 35 4.45 2.08 6.65
CA HIS A 35 4.60 0.69 6.21
C HIS A 35 3.24 0.01 5.99
N LYS A 36 2.26 0.27 6.86
CA LYS A 36 0.89 -0.28 6.70
C LYS A 36 0.19 0.28 5.46
N ALA A 37 0.40 1.56 5.13
CA ALA A 37 -0.15 2.17 3.92
C ALA A 37 0.42 1.54 2.64
N VAL A 38 1.72 1.23 2.63
CA VAL A 38 2.36 0.53 1.52
C VAL A 38 1.80 -0.89 1.35
N GLU A 39 1.63 -1.63 2.44
CA GLU A 39 1.03 -2.97 2.39
C GLU A 39 -0.44 -2.93 1.93
N TYR A 40 -1.17 -1.89 2.31
CA TYR A 40 -2.52 -1.63 1.80
C TYR A 40 -2.52 -1.37 0.29
N LEU A 41 -1.61 -0.53 -0.22
CA LEU A 41 -1.46 -0.26 -1.65
C LEU A 41 -1.11 -1.53 -2.45
N LYS A 42 -0.18 -2.36 -1.96
CA LYS A 42 0.12 -3.67 -2.55
C LYS A 42 -1.11 -4.58 -2.59
N GLY A 43 -1.92 -4.52 -1.54
CA GLY A 43 -3.20 -5.20 -1.47
C GLY A 43 -4.18 -4.72 -2.55
N LEU A 44 -4.32 -3.40 -2.73
CA LEU A 44 -5.16 -2.82 -3.78
C LEU A 44 -4.68 -3.13 -5.19
N LEU A 45 -3.38 -3.25 -5.43
CA LEU A 45 -2.81 -3.59 -6.74
C LEU A 45 -2.82 -5.09 -7.03
N SER A 46 -3.16 -5.92 -6.05
CA SER A 46 -3.25 -7.35 -6.24
C SER A 46 -4.46 -7.77 -7.08
N ALA A 47 -4.37 -8.98 -7.63
CA ALA A 47 -5.44 -9.64 -8.39
C ALA A 47 -6.65 -10.06 -7.54
N GLU A 48 -6.76 -9.56 -6.31
CA GLU A 48 -7.84 -9.90 -5.40
C GLU A 48 -9.18 -9.30 -5.87
N GLU A 49 -10.21 -10.14 -5.99
CA GLU A 49 -11.53 -9.72 -6.44
C GLU A 49 -12.23 -8.80 -5.43
N ARG A 50 -11.94 -8.97 -4.13
CA ARG A 50 -12.53 -8.18 -3.04
C ARG A 50 -11.48 -7.41 -2.26
N LYS A 51 -11.41 -6.10 -2.52
CA LYS A 51 -10.47 -5.16 -1.90
C LYS A 51 -11.03 -4.52 -0.63
N ASN A 52 -11.53 -5.34 0.30
CA ASN A 52 -12.00 -4.86 1.59
C ASN A 52 -10.87 -4.92 2.64
N SER A 53 -10.98 -4.15 3.72
CA SER A 53 -9.95 -4.06 4.77
C SER A 53 -9.63 -5.40 5.45
N TRP A 54 -10.57 -6.36 5.43
CA TRP A 54 -10.36 -7.70 5.98
C TRP A 54 -9.43 -8.53 5.08
N THR A 55 -9.80 -8.68 3.80
CA THR A 55 -9.04 -9.46 2.81
C THR A 55 -7.62 -8.91 2.62
N LEU A 56 -7.48 -7.58 2.63
CA LEU A 56 -6.18 -6.95 2.53
C LEU A 56 -5.31 -7.12 3.80
N SER A 57 -5.92 -7.22 4.99
CA SER A 57 -5.20 -7.47 6.25
C SER A 57 -4.64 -8.89 6.30
N GLU A 58 -5.44 -9.88 5.87
CA GLU A 58 -5.01 -11.28 5.79
C GLU A 58 -3.81 -11.43 4.85
N ARG A 59 -3.85 -10.76 3.69
CA ARG A 59 -2.73 -10.74 2.73
C ARG A 59 -1.47 -10.11 3.31
N ALA A 60 -1.60 -9.06 4.11
CA ALA A 60 -0.49 -8.41 4.80
C ALA A 60 0.05 -9.22 6.00
N GLY A 61 -0.40 -10.47 6.19
CA GLY A 61 0.03 -11.36 7.26
C GLY A 61 -0.47 -10.93 8.65
N GLN A 62 -1.50 -10.09 8.71
CA GLN A 62 -2.01 -9.54 9.96
C GLN A 62 -3.08 -10.47 10.53
N THR A 63 -2.86 -10.95 11.76
CA THR A 63 -3.78 -11.87 12.45
C THR A 63 -5.11 -11.23 12.84
N ILE A 64 -5.21 -9.89 12.79
CA ILE A 64 -6.41 -9.14 13.16
C ILE A 64 -6.63 -7.99 12.15
N PRO A 65 -7.85 -7.79 11.60
CA PRO A 65 -8.19 -6.71 10.66
C PRO A 65 -8.07 -5.29 11.24
N ASP A 66 -7.97 -5.19 12.55
CA ASP A 66 -8.01 -3.97 13.35
C ASP A 66 -6.88 -2.99 12.96
N ARG A 67 -5.76 -3.50 12.43
CA ARG A 67 -4.61 -2.67 12.04
C ARG A 67 -4.81 -1.93 10.71
N MET A 68 -5.48 -2.51 9.71
CA MET A 68 -5.87 -1.77 8.50
C MET A 68 -7.04 -0.83 8.77
N GLN A 69 -7.99 -1.23 9.62
CA GLN A 69 -9.05 -0.31 10.02
C GLN A 69 -8.51 0.86 10.84
N ARG A 70 -7.51 0.66 11.71
CA ARG A 70 -6.80 1.77 12.39
C ARG A 70 -6.00 2.65 11.44
N LEU A 71 -5.40 2.08 10.39
CA LEU A 71 -4.78 2.87 9.34
C LEU A 71 -5.79 3.86 8.74
N LEU A 72 -6.98 3.37 8.38
CA LEU A 72 -8.01 4.17 7.72
C LEU A 72 -8.81 5.08 8.67
N SER A 73 -8.87 4.76 9.97
CA SER A 73 -9.74 5.47 10.94
C SER A 73 -9.01 6.35 11.95
N THR A 74 -7.75 6.07 12.29
CA THR A 74 -7.06 6.66 13.45
C THR A 74 -5.61 7.05 13.19
N THR A 75 -5.14 6.96 11.94
CA THR A 75 -3.79 7.41 11.60
C THR A 75 -3.79 8.90 11.31
N ASP A 76 -2.94 9.64 12.02
CA ASP A 76 -2.53 11.01 11.68
C ASP A 76 -1.77 10.97 10.35
N TRP A 77 -2.51 10.93 9.25
CA TRP A 77 -1.99 11.19 7.91
C TRP A 77 -2.59 12.52 7.44
N ASP A 78 -1.75 13.36 6.85
CA ASP A 78 -2.18 14.65 6.32
C ASP A 78 -2.45 14.52 4.81
N PRO A 79 -3.72 14.35 4.37
CA PRO A 79 -4.07 14.30 2.95
C PRO A 79 -3.68 15.59 2.21
N ASP A 80 -3.68 16.71 2.91
CA ASP A 80 -3.43 18.05 2.40
C ASP A 80 -2.02 18.57 2.76
N GLY A 81 -1.14 17.66 3.20
CA GLY A 81 0.22 17.95 3.63
C GLY A 81 1.01 18.81 2.62
N PRO A 82 2.04 19.53 3.09
CA PRO A 82 2.55 20.72 2.41
C PRO A 82 2.86 20.47 0.93
N ARG A 83 2.28 21.34 0.08
CA ARG A 83 2.41 21.33 -1.39
C ARG A 83 3.84 21.51 -1.87
#